data_AF-A0A917DR48-F1
#
_entry.id   AF-A0A917DR48-F1
#
_cell.length_a   1.000
_cell.length_b   1.000
_cell.length_c   1.000
_cell.angle_alpha   90.00
_cell.angle_beta   90.00
_cell.angle_gamma   90.00
#
_symmetry.space_group_name_H-M   'P 1'
#
loop_
_entity.id
_entity.type
_entity.pdbx_description
1 polymer ?
#
loop_
_entity_poly.entity_id
_entity_poly.type
_entity_poly.pdbx_seq_one_letter_code
_entity_poly.pdbx_strand_id
1 'polypeptide(L)'
;MAKPRKRKTSSRRRKRNGGIRRAIGPLLVLAVLAGGGLYGWRWLQDHPEHNPAAPLEIDAREGWATGTKLAAMRGNPVMCRDVLSRADIGFTELETSGEGACRRDDRLRLATDAERGLSLAPGQPEMSCAVAGAMAWWLKHRAQPAAEEIMGSRIARMEHYGTYSCRPIRGSTTTWSEHSGANAIDIAAFVLEDGTRITLTGDWDGDAPKARFLHQIRDGACDVFGTVLSPDYNALHEDHFHLDQADRSFGSVCR
;
A
#
# COMPACT_ATOMS: atom_id res chain seq x y z
N MET A 1 -32.80 -94.05 -13.49
CA MET A 1 -31.61 -93.26 -13.09
C MET A 1 -31.82 -91.80 -13.49
N ALA A 2 -32.09 -90.94 -12.52
CA ALA A 2 -32.34 -89.51 -12.71
C ALA A 2 -31.03 -88.71 -12.63
N LYS A 3 -30.82 -87.74 -13.53
CA LYS A 3 -29.75 -86.73 -13.43
C LYS A 3 -30.37 -85.37 -13.02
N PRO A 4 -29.79 -84.65 -12.06
CA PRO A 4 -30.40 -83.43 -11.54
C PRO A 4 -30.11 -82.23 -12.45
N ARG A 5 -31.16 -81.47 -12.81
CA ARG A 5 -31.03 -80.13 -13.42
C ARG A 5 -30.71 -79.10 -12.33
N LYS A 6 -29.48 -78.57 -12.31
CA LYS A 6 -29.13 -77.40 -11.48
C LYS A 6 -29.73 -76.12 -12.07
N ARG A 7 -30.68 -75.50 -11.35
CA ARG A 7 -31.14 -74.12 -11.59
C ARG A 7 -30.01 -73.14 -11.26
N LYS A 8 -29.57 -72.33 -12.24
CA LYS A 8 -28.74 -71.13 -12.00
C LYS A 8 -29.68 -69.95 -11.72
N THR A 9 -29.94 -69.65 -10.45
CA THR A 9 -30.64 -68.43 -10.05
C THR A 9 -29.65 -67.36 -9.60
N SER A 10 -29.76 -66.18 -10.22
CA SER A 10 -29.52 -64.85 -9.63
C SER A 10 -28.12 -64.54 -9.05
N SER A 11 -27.22 -63.96 -9.86
CA SER A 11 -26.11 -63.14 -9.32
C SER A 11 -25.93 -61.77 -9.99
N ARG A 12 -26.76 -61.39 -10.97
CA ARG A 12 -26.60 -60.13 -11.72
C ARG A 12 -26.98 -58.85 -10.96
N ARG A 13 -27.58 -58.92 -9.77
CA ARG A 13 -28.10 -57.72 -9.07
C ARG A 13 -27.10 -57.00 -8.15
N ARG A 14 -25.92 -57.59 -7.86
CA ARG A 14 -24.98 -57.05 -6.84
C ARG A 14 -23.89 -56.10 -7.38
N LYS A 15 -23.66 -56.04 -8.70
CA LYS A 15 -22.57 -55.21 -9.29
C LYS A 15 -22.97 -53.76 -9.63
N ARG A 16 -24.26 -53.42 -9.77
CA ARG A 16 -24.69 -52.05 -10.14
C ARG A 16 -24.58 -51.03 -8.99
N ASN A 17 -24.68 -51.45 -7.74
CA ASN A 17 -24.67 -50.54 -6.59
C ASN A 17 -23.26 -50.16 -6.09
N GLY A 18 -22.21 -50.87 -6.52
CA GLY A 18 -20.83 -50.62 -6.10
C GLY A 18 -20.15 -49.44 -6.81
N GLY A 19 -20.50 -49.17 -8.07
CA GLY A 19 -19.97 -48.02 -8.82
C GLY A 19 -20.56 -46.68 -8.36
N ILE A 20 -21.87 -46.65 -8.08
CA ILE A 20 -22.58 -45.46 -7.62
C ILE A 20 -22.08 -45.03 -6.23
N ARG A 21 -21.89 -45.97 -5.29
CA ARG A 21 -21.35 -45.68 -3.95
C ARG A 21 -19.89 -45.22 -3.96
N ARG A 22 -19.09 -45.62 -4.96
CA ARG A 22 -17.69 -45.17 -5.11
C ARG A 22 -17.57 -43.75 -5.68
N ALA A 23 -18.57 -43.27 -6.42
CA ALA A 23 -18.60 -41.91 -6.99
C ALA A 23 -19.22 -40.87 -6.04
N ILE A 24 -20.09 -41.26 -5.12
CA ILE A 24 -20.75 -40.34 -4.17
C ILE A 24 -19.75 -39.64 -3.23
N GLY A 25 -18.76 -40.37 -2.70
CA GLY A 25 -17.76 -39.79 -1.80
C GLY A 25 -16.97 -38.64 -2.45
N PRO A 26 -16.33 -38.85 -3.62
CA PRO A 26 -15.65 -37.79 -4.35
C PRO A 26 -16.55 -36.63 -4.75
N LEU A 27 -17.80 -36.90 -5.17
CA LEU A 27 -18.75 -35.84 -5.55
C LEU A 27 -19.18 -34.98 -4.36
N LEU A 28 -19.36 -35.58 -3.17
CA LEU A 28 -19.64 -34.82 -1.94
C LEU A 28 -18.45 -33.95 -1.53
N VAL A 29 -17.22 -34.47 -1.65
CA VAL A 29 -16.00 -33.67 -1.40
C VAL A 29 -15.92 -32.50 -2.38
N LEU A 30 -16.13 -32.72 -3.68
CA LEU A 30 -16.15 -31.65 -4.67
C LEU A 30 -17.26 -30.62 -4.40
N ALA A 31 -18.45 -31.06 -4.00
CA ALA A 31 -19.54 -30.16 -3.64
C ALA A 31 -19.22 -29.32 -2.40
N VAL A 32 -18.57 -29.90 -1.38
CA VAL A 32 -18.12 -29.17 -0.19
C VAL A 32 -17.01 -28.18 -0.54
N LEU A 33 -16.03 -28.57 -1.35
CA LEU A 33 -14.96 -27.67 -1.81
C LEU A 33 -15.53 -26.52 -2.66
N ALA A 34 -16.47 -26.81 -3.57
CA ALA A 34 -17.14 -25.81 -4.37
C ALA A 34 -18.00 -24.87 -3.50
N GLY A 35 -18.72 -25.41 -2.52
CA GLY A 35 -19.49 -24.61 -1.56
C GLY A 35 -18.60 -23.72 -0.69
N GLY A 36 -17.49 -24.26 -0.19
CA GLY A 36 -16.48 -23.49 0.56
C GLY A 36 -15.80 -22.42 -0.29
N GLY A 37 -15.47 -22.73 -1.54
CA GLY A 37 -14.92 -21.77 -2.50
C GLY A 37 -15.90 -20.64 -2.84
N LEU A 38 -17.18 -20.97 -3.08
CA LEU A 38 -18.22 -19.98 -3.33
C LEU A 38 -18.47 -19.09 -2.11
N TYR A 39 -18.50 -19.68 -0.91
CA TYR A 39 -18.61 -18.94 0.34
C TYR A 39 -17.43 -17.98 0.54
N GLY A 40 -16.19 -18.48 0.39
CA GLY A 40 -14.99 -17.66 0.50
C GLY A 40 -14.94 -16.53 -0.54
N TRP A 41 -15.32 -16.82 -1.78
CA TRP A 41 -15.42 -15.80 -2.82
C TRP A 41 -16.45 -14.72 -2.47
N ARG A 42 -17.64 -15.10 -1.99
CA ARG A 42 -18.66 -14.14 -1.57
C ARG A 42 -18.22 -13.32 -0.36
N TRP A 43 -17.57 -13.96 0.61
CA TRP A 43 -16.99 -13.26 1.76
C TRP A 43 -15.96 -12.20 1.33
N LEU A 44 -15.11 -12.48 0.34
CA LEU A 44 -14.17 -11.49 -0.22
C LEU A 44 -14.86 -10.34 -0.99
N GLN A 45 -16.04 -10.55 -1.56
CA GLN A 45 -16.82 -9.46 -2.15
C GLN A 45 -17.39 -8.54 -1.06
N ASP A 46 -17.78 -9.13 0.08
CA ASP A 46 -18.33 -8.39 1.22
C ASP A 46 -17.24 -7.72 2.09
N HIS A 47 -15.96 -8.14 1.96
CA HIS A 47 -14.80 -7.62 2.70
C HIS A 47 -13.70 -7.14 1.72
N PRO A 48 -13.93 -6.02 1.00
CA PRO A 48 -13.02 -5.56 -0.03
C PRO A 48 -11.61 -5.26 0.49
N GLU A 49 -11.43 -4.86 1.76
CA GLU A 49 -10.13 -4.65 2.42
C GLU A 49 -9.21 -5.89 2.39
N HIS A 50 -9.81 -7.06 2.27
CA HIS A 50 -9.14 -8.36 2.20
C HIS A 50 -9.03 -8.89 0.77
N ASN A 51 -9.69 -8.27 -0.20
CA ASN A 51 -9.73 -8.76 -1.57
C ASN A 51 -8.67 -8.06 -2.44
N PRO A 52 -7.60 -8.75 -2.90
CA PRO A 52 -6.54 -8.13 -3.69
C PRO A 52 -7.00 -7.64 -5.07
N ALA A 53 -8.14 -8.13 -5.58
CA ALA A 53 -8.73 -7.67 -6.83
C ALA A 53 -9.72 -6.51 -6.65
N ALA A 54 -10.15 -6.22 -5.41
CA ALA A 54 -10.98 -5.05 -5.15
C ALA A 54 -10.11 -3.79 -5.16
N PRO A 55 -10.64 -2.65 -5.62
CA PRO A 55 -9.92 -1.38 -5.57
C PRO A 55 -9.40 -1.06 -4.16
N LEU A 56 -8.32 -0.28 -4.09
CA LEU A 56 -7.92 0.35 -2.84
C LEU A 56 -8.89 1.50 -2.54
N GLU A 57 -9.34 1.56 -1.30
CA GLU A 57 -10.05 2.71 -0.74
C GLU A 57 -9.18 3.29 0.37
N ILE A 58 -8.71 4.53 0.21
CA ILE A 58 -7.90 5.19 1.24
C ILE A 58 -8.69 5.27 2.54
N ASP A 59 -10.00 5.45 2.47
CA ASP A 59 -10.83 5.63 3.65
C ASP A 59 -11.24 4.34 4.37
N ALA A 60 -11.01 3.17 3.76
CA ALA A 60 -11.34 1.88 4.34
C ALA A 60 -10.33 1.44 5.40
N ARG A 61 -10.75 0.49 6.25
CA ARG A 61 -9.87 -0.16 7.22
C ARG A 61 -8.78 -0.96 6.50
N GLU A 62 -7.64 -1.10 7.15
CA GLU A 62 -6.55 -1.95 6.67
C GLU A 62 -6.95 -3.43 6.72
N GLY A 63 -6.63 -4.16 5.66
CA GLY A 63 -6.77 -5.61 5.59
C GLY A 63 -5.49 -6.24 5.06
N TRP A 64 -5.42 -7.58 5.10
CA TRP A 64 -4.22 -8.32 4.67
C TRP A 64 -3.83 -8.10 3.19
N ALA A 65 -4.74 -7.59 2.36
CA ALA A 65 -4.46 -7.27 0.95
C ALA A 65 -4.00 -5.80 0.75
N THR A 66 -4.05 -4.94 1.77
CA THR A 66 -3.76 -3.50 1.64
C THR A 66 -2.37 -3.25 1.05
N GLY A 67 -1.32 -3.92 1.54
CA GLY A 67 0.04 -3.77 1.01
C GLY A 67 0.15 -4.13 -0.48
N THR A 68 -0.49 -5.21 -0.93
CA THR A 68 -0.52 -5.60 -2.35
C THR A 68 -1.23 -4.56 -3.20
N LYS A 69 -2.34 -4.00 -2.72
CA LYS A 69 -3.08 -2.95 -3.42
C LYS A 69 -2.30 -1.65 -3.52
N LEU A 70 -1.60 -1.26 -2.46
CA LEU A 70 -0.72 -0.08 -2.45
C LEU A 70 0.43 -0.25 -3.45
N ALA A 71 1.09 -1.42 -3.46
CA ALA A 71 2.16 -1.72 -4.40
C ALA A 71 1.68 -1.69 -5.86
N ALA A 72 0.46 -2.16 -6.13
CA ALA A 72 -0.11 -2.16 -7.48
C ALA A 72 -0.26 -0.74 -8.07
N MET A 73 -0.34 0.31 -7.23
CA MET A 73 -0.42 1.71 -7.70
C MET A 73 0.89 2.22 -8.29
N ARG A 74 2.05 1.67 -7.89
CA ARG A 74 3.38 2.15 -8.32
C ARG A 74 3.58 2.15 -9.83
N GLY A 75 3.02 1.14 -10.51
CA GLY A 75 3.10 0.99 -11.96
C GLY A 75 1.82 1.36 -12.71
N ASN A 76 0.79 1.87 -12.03
CA ASN A 76 -0.50 2.16 -12.65
C ASN A 76 -1.04 3.54 -12.23
N PRO A 77 -0.58 4.60 -12.90
CA PRO A 77 -1.02 5.98 -12.67
C PRO A 77 -2.53 6.17 -12.73
N VAL A 78 -3.21 5.53 -13.69
CA VAL A 78 -4.66 5.64 -13.87
C VAL A 78 -5.38 5.08 -12.65
N MET A 79 -5.02 3.87 -12.22
CA MET A 79 -5.59 3.26 -11.02
C MET A 79 -5.32 4.11 -9.77
N CYS A 80 -4.12 4.67 -9.65
CA CYS A 80 -3.80 5.54 -8.53
C CYS A 80 -4.67 6.80 -8.50
N ARG A 81 -4.89 7.45 -9.65
CA ARG A 81 -5.76 8.64 -9.74
C ARG A 81 -7.22 8.29 -9.44
N ASP A 82 -7.67 7.11 -9.82
CA ASP A 82 -8.99 6.61 -9.44
C ASP A 82 -9.10 6.44 -7.91
N VAL A 83 -8.04 5.95 -7.24
CA VAL A 83 -7.99 5.83 -5.76
C VAL A 83 -8.06 7.20 -5.10
N LEU A 84 -7.28 8.19 -5.57
CA LEU A 84 -7.33 9.56 -5.04
C LEU A 84 -8.71 10.18 -5.24
N SER A 85 -9.31 9.99 -6.42
CA SER A 85 -10.63 10.54 -6.76
C SER A 85 -11.74 9.94 -5.88
N ARG A 86 -11.74 8.62 -5.63
CA ARG A 86 -12.73 7.97 -4.76
C ARG A 86 -12.62 8.38 -3.29
N ALA A 87 -11.43 8.80 -2.87
CA ALA A 87 -11.18 9.31 -1.53
C ALA A 87 -11.47 10.82 -1.38
N ASP A 88 -12.03 11.46 -2.42
CA ASP A 88 -12.25 12.91 -2.49
C ASP A 88 -10.98 13.74 -2.26
N ILE A 89 -9.82 13.21 -2.68
CA ILE A 89 -8.54 13.92 -2.60
C ILE A 89 -8.34 14.69 -3.90
N GLY A 90 -8.36 16.02 -3.80
CA GLY A 90 -8.14 16.89 -4.95
C GLY A 90 -6.72 16.80 -5.49
N PHE A 91 -6.57 16.75 -6.81
CA PHE A 91 -5.29 16.86 -7.50
C PHE A 91 -5.44 17.54 -8.86
N THR A 92 -4.33 18.02 -9.42
CA THR A 92 -4.24 18.53 -10.78
C THR A 92 -3.21 17.70 -11.54
N GLU A 93 -3.64 17.02 -12.61
CA GLU A 93 -2.74 16.33 -13.53
C GLU A 93 -1.89 17.34 -14.31
N LEU A 94 -0.63 17.00 -14.54
CA LEU A 94 0.31 17.81 -15.29
C LEU A 94 0.83 17.03 -16.49
N GLU A 95 1.11 17.76 -17.57
CA GLU A 95 1.73 17.18 -18.77
C GLU A 95 3.06 16.49 -18.48
N THR A 96 3.43 15.52 -19.31
CA THR A 96 4.77 14.91 -19.25
C THR A 96 5.86 15.98 -19.29
N SER A 97 6.94 15.78 -18.52
CA SER A 97 8.10 16.67 -18.53
C SER A 97 9.41 15.89 -18.37
N GLY A 98 10.48 16.44 -18.94
CA GLY A 98 11.81 15.84 -18.90
C GLY A 98 12.02 14.74 -19.95
N GLU A 99 13.21 14.19 -19.97
CA GLU A 99 13.67 13.21 -20.96
C GLU A 99 14.53 12.13 -20.29
N GLY A 100 14.68 10.97 -20.97
CA GLY A 100 15.51 9.87 -20.49
C GLY A 100 15.17 9.45 -19.07
N ALA A 101 16.20 9.32 -18.22
CA ALA A 101 16.06 8.92 -16.82
C ALA A 101 15.36 9.97 -15.92
N CYS A 102 15.11 11.17 -16.45
CA CYS A 102 14.41 12.26 -15.75
C CYS A 102 13.04 12.57 -16.37
N ARG A 103 12.58 11.69 -17.26
CA ARG A 103 11.23 11.74 -17.81
C ARG A 103 10.23 11.40 -16.72
N ARG A 104 9.19 12.22 -16.62
CA ARG A 104 8.13 12.14 -15.62
C ARG A 104 6.80 12.19 -16.33
N ASP A 105 6.22 11.01 -16.54
CA ASP A 105 4.99 10.83 -17.31
C ASP A 105 3.73 10.93 -16.47
N ASP A 106 3.83 10.57 -15.19
CA ASP A 106 2.74 10.62 -14.23
C ASP A 106 3.03 11.75 -13.26
N ARG A 107 2.71 12.99 -13.63
CA ARG A 107 2.94 14.16 -12.77
C ARG A 107 1.60 14.69 -12.29
N LEU A 108 1.51 14.94 -11.00
CA LEU A 108 0.38 15.67 -10.42
C LEU A 108 0.81 16.59 -9.28
N ARG A 109 -0.07 17.53 -8.93
CA ARG A 109 -0.02 18.28 -7.68
C ARG A 109 -1.25 17.96 -6.85
N LEU A 110 -1.04 17.60 -5.59
CA LEU A 110 -2.14 17.46 -4.64
C LEU A 110 -2.68 18.85 -4.28
N ALA A 111 -4.01 18.97 -4.24
CA ALA A 111 -4.66 20.14 -3.68
C ALA A 111 -4.42 20.20 -2.17
N THR A 112 -4.35 21.41 -1.62
CA THR A 112 -4.30 21.59 -0.17
C THR A 112 -5.63 21.13 0.44
N ASP A 113 -5.57 20.23 1.41
CA ASP A 113 -6.69 19.80 2.25
C ASP A 113 -6.26 19.87 3.71
N ALA A 114 -6.62 20.97 4.37
CA ALA A 114 -6.25 21.23 5.76
C ALA A 114 -6.94 20.26 6.73
N GLU A 115 -8.16 19.80 6.44
CA GLU A 115 -8.90 18.89 7.31
C GLU A 115 -8.19 17.53 7.38
N ARG A 116 -7.61 17.07 6.28
CA ARG A 116 -6.78 15.84 6.25
C ARG A 116 -5.35 16.06 6.73
N GLY A 117 -4.92 17.31 6.96
CA GLY A 117 -3.52 17.68 7.20
C GLY A 117 -2.63 17.59 5.95
N LEU A 118 -3.25 17.48 4.77
CA LEU A 118 -2.57 17.43 3.48
C LEU A 118 -2.28 18.86 3.00
N SER A 119 -1.42 19.52 3.77
CA SER A 119 -0.90 20.85 3.45
C SER A 119 0.62 20.76 3.38
N LEU A 120 1.19 21.19 2.27
CA LEU A 120 2.63 21.09 2.00
C LEU A 120 3.25 22.49 1.91
N ALA A 121 4.41 22.66 2.52
CA ALA A 121 5.20 23.89 2.48
C ALA A 121 6.63 23.62 2.01
N PRO A 122 7.23 24.55 1.21
CA PRO A 122 6.77 25.92 0.94
C PRO A 122 5.71 26.07 -0.17
N GLY A 123 5.32 24.99 -0.84
CA GLY A 123 4.26 24.99 -1.84
C GLY A 123 3.78 23.57 -2.13
N GLN A 124 2.94 23.39 -3.15
CA GLN A 124 2.51 22.05 -3.59
C GLN A 124 3.53 21.49 -4.58
N PRO A 125 4.34 20.48 -4.20
CA PRO A 125 5.34 19.92 -5.10
C PRO A 125 4.66 19.03 -6.16
N GLU A 126 5.36 18.82 -7.26
CA GLU A 126 4.92 17.93 -8.34
C GLU A 126 5.47 16.54 -8.09
N MET A 127 4.62 15.53 -8.03
CA MET A 127 5.02 14.17 -7.67
C MET A 127 4.36 13.13 -8.59
N SER A 128 4.88 11.91 -8.56
CA SER A 128 4.17 10.76 -9.11
C SER A 128 2.87 10.51 -8.36
N CYS A 129 1.87 9.96 -9.05
CA CYS A 129 0.64 9.58 -8.37
C CYS A 129 0.93 8.56 -7.27
N ALA A 130 1.85 7.62 -7.51
CA ALA A 130 2.22 6.62 -6.51
C ALA A 130 2.71 7.23 -5.19
N VAL A 131 3.51 8.31 -5.24
CA VAL A 131 3.92 9.05 -4.03
C VAL A 131 2.72 9.73 -3.40
N ALA A 132 1.87 10.38 -4.20
CA ALA A 132 0.67 11.06 -3.72
C ALA A 132 -0.31 10.13 -2.99
N GLY A 133 -0.61 8.97 -3.59
CA GLY A 133 -1.49 7.96 -3.01
C GLY A 133 -0.91 7.36 -1.72
N ALA A 134 0.40 7.12 -1.68
CA ALA A 134 1.07 6.66 -0.47
C ALA A 134 1.07 7.69 0.64
N MET A 135 1.37 8.96 0.33
CA MET A 135 1.30 10.04 1.32
C MET A 135 -0.11 10.17 1.89
N ALA A 136 -1.14 10.14 1.04
CA ALA A 136 -2.52 10.21 1.49
C ALA A 136 -2.89 9.04 2.43
N TRP A 137 -2.52 7.82 2.05
CA TRP A 137 -2.75 6.64 2.88
C TRP A 137 -1.97 6.70 4.21
N TRP A 138 -0.68 7.01 4.16
CA TRP A 138 0.20 7.13 5.33
C TRP A 138 -0.28 8.20 6.30
N LEU A 139 -0.65 9.38 5.78
CA LEU A 139 -1.15 10.48 6.59
C LEU A 139 -2.42 10.07 7.35
N LYS A 140 -3.35 9.41 6.66
CA LYS A 140 -4.61 8.95 7.26
C LYS A 140 -4.42 7.82 8.27
N HIS A 141 -3.66 6.78 7.94
CA HIS A 141 -3.62 5.54 8.70
C HIS A 141 -2.50 5.46 9.73
N ARG A 142 -1.48 6.32 9.61
CA ARG A 142 -0.29 6.27 10.45
C ARG A 142 0.00 7.63 11.08
N ALA A 143 0.19 8.68 10.29
CA ALA A 143 0.72 9.95 10.82
C ALA A 143 -0.30 10.75 11.63
N GLN A 144 -1.55 10.91 11.15
CA GLN A 144 -2.59 11.61 11.91
C GLN A 144 -2.94 10.88 13.22
N PRO A 145 -3.18 9.55 13.23
CA PRO A 145 -3.41 8.82 14.48
C PRO A 145 -2.27 8.97 15.48
N ALA A 146 -1.00 8.88 15.03
CA ALA A 146 0.15 9.06 15.90
C ALA A 146 0.26 10.49 16.46
N ALA A 147 -0.08 11.50 15.66
CA ALA A 147 -0.10 12.89 16.11
C ALA A 147 -1.16 13.11 17.19
N GLU A 148 -2.39 12.61 16.97
CA GLU A 148 -3.47 12.70 17.95
C GLU A 148 -3.14 11.92 19.23
N GLU A 149 -2.60 10.71 19.12
CA GLU A 149 -2.28 9.83 20.24
C GLU A 149 -1.12 10.36 21.10
N ILE A 150 -0.01 10.75 20.46
CA ILE A 150 1.23 11.09 21.17
C ILE A 150 1.32 12.58 21.48
N MET A 151 0.91 13.42 20.54
CA MET A 151 1.05 14.87 20.63
C MET A 151 -0.23 15.56 21.10
N GLY A 152 -1.37 14.87 21.06
CA GLY A 152 -2.67 15.45 21.43
C GLY A 152 -3.18 16.50 20.44
N SER A 153 -2.59 16.59 19.24
CA SER A 153 -2.94 17.56 18.21
C SER A 153 -2.73 16.94 16.83
N ARG A 154 -3.58 17.30 15.87
CA ARG A 154 -3.47 16.86 14.47
C ARG A 154 -2.31 17.56 13.76
N ILE A 155 -1.81 16.91 12.72
CA ILE A 155 -0.91 17.52 11.74
C ILE A 155 -1.72 18.50 10.89
N ALA A 156 -1.33 19.77 10.89
CA ALA A 156 -1.90 20.80 10.03
C ALA A 156 -1.12 20.96 8.72
N ARG A 157 0.19 20.70 8.75
CA ARG A 157 1.09 20.89 7.61
C ARG A 157 2.37 20.05 7.71
N MET A 158 2.89 19.63 6.56
CA MET A 158 4.21 19.03 6.41
C MET A 158 5.13 19.98 5.63
N GLU A 159 6.35 20.17 6.13
CA GLU A 159 7.40 20.94 5.44
C GLU A 159 8.32 19.98 4.69
N HIS A 160 8.66 20.30 3.45
CA HIS A 160 9.41 19.41 2.58
C HIS A 160 10.55 20.12 1.85
N TYR A 161 11.56 19.36 1.41
CA TYR A 161 12.63 19.85 0.53
C TYR A 161 12.33 19.67 -0.95
N GLY A 162 11.28 18.91 -1.27
CA GLY A 162 10.77 18.76 -2.62
C GLY A 162 10.72 17.31 -3.06
N THR A 163 10.38 17.14 -4.33
CA THR A 163 10.11 15.83 -4.93
C THR A 163 10.99 15.56 -6.14
N TYR A 164 11.54 16.60 -6.78
CA TYR A 164 12.28 16.45 -8.03
C TYR A 164 13.71 16.97 -7.96
N SER A 165 14.64 16.09 -8.36
CA SER A 165 16.03 16.43 -8.63
C SER A 165 16.63 15.37 -9.56
N CYS A 166 16.83 15.74 -10.82
CA CYS A 166 17.35 14.88 -11.87
C CYS A 166 18.86 14.62 -11.66
N ARG A 167 19.20 13.50 -11.05
CA ARG A 167 20.59 13.10 -10.80
C ARG A 167 20.73 11.60 -10.55
N PRO A 168 21.90 11.00 -10.86
CA PRO A 168 22.23 9.69 -10.35
C PRO A 168 22.30 9.70 -8.82
N ILE A 169 22.09 8.53 -8.20
CA ILE A 169 22.37 8.34 -6.78
C ILE A 169 23.85 8.65 -6.52
N ARG A 170 24.17 9.29 -5.40
CA ARG A 170 25.55 9.64 -5.05
C ARG A 170 26.43 8.39 -5.07
N GLY A 171 27.50 8.43 -5.87
CA GLY A 171 28.43 7.31 -6.04
C GLY A 171 28.00 6.27 -7.07
N SER A 172 26.84 6.42 -7.71
CA SER A 172 26.41 5.58 -8.84
C SER A 172 26.57 6.30 -10.17
N THR A 173 26.88 5.55 -11.22
CA THR A 173 26.89 6.02 -12.62
C THR A 173 25.76 5.42 -13.45
N THR A 174 25.04 4.43 -12.91
CA THR A 174 24.02 3.65 -13.62
C THR A 174 22.66 3.69 -12.95
N THR A 175 22.60 4.02 -11.66
CA THR A 175 21.37 4.08 -10.86
C THR A 175 20.96 5.52 -10.64
N TRP A 176 19.73 5.84 -11.08
CA TRP A 176 19.14 7.16 -10.89
C TRP A 176 18.37 7.25 -9.59
N SER A 177 18.37 8.42 -8.97
CA SER A 177 17.55 8.66 -7.78
C SER A 177 16.08 8.69 -8.17
N GLU A 178 15.20 8.19 -7.30
CA GLU A 178 13.74 8.27 -7.47
C GLU A 178 13.24 9.73 -7.57
N HIS A 179 13.98 10.70 -7.01
CA HIS A 179 13.73 12.12 -7.26
C HIS A 179 13.85 12.51 -8.75
N SER A 180 14.57 11.76 -9.57
CA SER A 180 14.65 12.03 -11.01
C SER A 180 13.30 11.79 -11.70
N GLY A 181 12.51 10.86 -11.19
CA GLY A 181 11.15 10.57 -11.65
C GLY A 181 10.06 11.33 -10.91
N ALA A 182 10.41 12.28 -10.02
CA ALA A 182 9.48 12.84 -9.03
C ALA A 182 8.74 11.74 -8.22
N ASN A 183 9.39 10.58 -8.08
CA ASN A 183 8.88 9.38 -7.43
C ASN A 183 9.38 9.25 -5.99
N ALA A 184 9.75 10.39 -5.40
CA ALA A 184 10.18 10.54 -4.02
C ALA A 184 9.75 11.90 -3.46
N ILE A 185 9.70 12.02 -2.13
CA ILE A 185 9.53 13.27 -1.40
C ILE A 185 10.41 13.27 -0.15
N ASP A 186 11.03 14.42 0.13
CA ASP A 186 11.82 14.63 1.34
C ASP A 186 11.03 15.49 2.35
N ILE A 187 10.59 14.92 3.48
CA ILE A 187 9.81 15.60 4.54
C ILE A 187 10.72 15.98 5.71
N ALA A 188 10.82 17.27 6.02
CA ALA A 188 11.75 17.80 7.02
C ALA A 188 11.08 18.15 8.36
N ALA A 189 9.78 18.47 8.36
CA ALA A 189 9.07 18.85 9.57
C ALA A 189 7.56 18.64 9.50
N PHE A 190 6.94 18.59 10.67
CA PHE A 190 5.50 18.56 10.87
C PHE A 190 5.09 19.76 11.72
N VAL A 191 4.04 20.45 11.31
CA VAL A 191 3.42 21.54 12.07
C VAL A 191 2.03 21.08 12.47
N LEU A 192 1.76 21.10 13.77
CA LEU A 192 0.49 20.69 14.33
C LEU A 192 -0.50 21.87 14.40
N GLU A 193 -1.79 21.57 14.56
CA GLU A 193 -2.85 22.58 14.69
C GLU A 193 -2.65 23.54 15.88
N ASP A 194 -2.04 23.08 16.97
CA ASP A 194 -1.69 23.91 18.13
C ASP A 194 -0.47 24.84 17.90
N GLY A 195 0.15 24.78 16.71
CA GLY A 195 1.34 25.55 16.34
C GLY A 195 2.67 24.88 16.71
N THR A 196 2.65 23.70 17.34
CA THR A 196 3.85 22.92 17.63
C THR A 196 4.54 22.54 16.33
N ARG A 197 5.83 22.89 16.21
CA ARG A 197 6.69 22.45 15.11
C ARG A 197 7.61 21.34 15.58
N ILE A 198 7.65 20.26 14.80
CA ILE A 198 8.44 19.05 15.02
C ILE A 198 9.38 18.88 13.84
N THR A 199 10.68 18.85 14.09
CA THR A 199 11.73 18.71 13.07
C THR A 199 12.57 17.48 13.33
N LEU A 200 13.06 16.82 12.28
CA LEU A 200 13.92 15.65 12.46
C LEU A 200 15.24 16.02 13.16
N THR A 201 15.94 17.05 12.71
CA THR A 201 17.20 17.51 13.34
C THR A 201 17.07 17.92 14.80
N GLY A 202 15.91 18.43 15.22
CA GLY A 202 15.70 18.96 16.57
C GLY A 202 15.04 17.98 17.53
N ASP A 203 14.31 17.00 17.03
CA ASP A 203 13.37 16.22 17.84
C ASP A 203 13.46 14.69 17.60
N TRP A 204 14.47 14.19 16.86
CA TRP A 204 14.64 12.75 16.57
C TRP A 204 15.09 11.91 17.76
N ASP A 205 16.01 12.43 18.57
CA ASP A 205 16.70 11.66 19.60
C ASP A 205 15.94 11.58 20.94
N GLY A 206 16.11 10.46 21.63
CA GLY A 206 15.58 10.21 22.97
C GLY A 206 14.13 9.76 22.99
N ASP A 207 13.51 9.85 24.17
CA ASP A 207 12.17 9.28 24.43
C ASP A 207 11.08 10.35 24.58
N ALA A 208 11.36 11.60 24.21
CA ALA A 208 10.37 12.68 24.26
C ALA A 208 9.17 12.37 23.34
N PRO A 209 7.97 12.91 23.61
CA PRO A 209 6.80 12.68 22.77
C PRO A 209 7.04 12.91 21.28
N LYS A 210 7.78 13.97 20.92
CA LYS A 210 8.12 14.28 19.53
C LYS A 210 9.02 13.22 18.88
N ALA A 211 10.02 12.70 19.60
CA ALA A 211 10.86 11.63 19.11
C ALA A 211 10.03 10.36 18.87
N ARG A 212 9.22 9.95 19.85
CA ARG A 212 8.32 8.80 19.69
C ARG A 212 7.36 8.96 18.52
N PHE A 213 6.81 10.17 18.33
CA PHE A 213 5.98 10.51 17.18
C PHE A 213 6.74 10.31 15.86
N LEU A 214 7.94 10.89 15.72
CA LEU A 214 8.76 10.76 14.51
C LEU A 214 9.12 9.30 14.20
N HIS A 215 9.51 8.51 15.21
CA HIS A 215 9.80 7.08 15.04
C HIS A 215 8.57 6.28 14.62
N GLN A 216 7.41 6.52 15.27
CA GLN A 216 6.16 5.83 14.93
C GLN A 216 5.68 6.12 13.52
N ILE A 217 5.73 7.39 13.07
CA ILE A 217 5.32 7.72 11.70
C ILE A 217 6.33 7.23 10.65
N ARG A 218 7.62 7.19 10.99
CA ARG A 218 8.66 6.58 10.15
C ARG A 218 8.39 5.09 9.95
N ASP A 219 8.12 4.35 11.02
CA ASP A 219 7.83 2.93 10.94
C ASP A 219 6.54 2.67 10.15
N GLY A 220 5.49 3.48 10.38
CA GLY A 220 4.26 3.39 9.59
C GLY A 220 4.44 3.76 8.11
N ALA A 221 5.43 4.59 7.76
CA ALA A 221 5.76 4.88 6.36
C ALA A 221 6.31 3.64 5.65
N CYS A 222 7.02 2.77 6.37
CA CYS A 222 7.63 1.57 5.81
C CYS A 222 6.61 0.53 5.31
N ASP A 223 5.34 0.66 5.69
CA ASP A 223 4.24 -0.18 5.21
C ASP A 223 3.80 0.15 3.78
N VAL A 224 4.06 1.37 3.31
CA VAL A 224 3.47 1.89 2.06
C VAL A 224 4.52 2.40 1.06
N PHE A 225 5.61 2.98 1.55
CA PHE A 225 6.71 3.42 0.69
C PHE A 225 7.65 2.27 0.34
N GLY A 226 8.21 2.31 -0.87
CA GLY A 226 9.23 1.34 -1.30
C GLY A 226 10.54 1.54 -0.54
N THR A 227 10.84 2.80 -0.18
CA THR A 227 12.01 3.19 0.60
C THR A 227 11.64 4.29 1.59
N VAL A 228 12.10 4.13 2.82
CA VAL A 228 12.04 5.11 3.89
C VAL A 228 13.44 5.22 4.45
N LEU A 229 14.06 6.38 4.30
CA LEU A 229 15.34 6.69 4.92
C LEU A 229 15.13 7.82 5.93
N SER A 230 15.68 7.62 7.11
CA SER A 230 15.58 8.53 8.24
C SER A 230 16.97 8.93 8.75
N PRO A 231 17.08 9.74 9.82
CA PRO A 231 18.36 10.09 10.42
C PRO A 231 19.21 8.88 10.84
N ASP A 232 18.57 7.73 11.12
CA ASP A 232 19.25 6.47 11.43
C ASP A 232 20.01 5.86 10.22
N TYR A 233 19.70 6.28 8.99
CA TYR A 233 20.34 5.72 7.80
C TYR A 233 21.76 6.27 7.58
N ASN A 234 21.91 7.60 7.50
CA ASN A 234 23.19 8.30 7.42
C ASN A 234 23.03 9.82 7.54
N ALA A 235 24.16 10.53 7.63
CA ALA A 235 24.24 12.00 7.73
C ALA A 235 23.57 12.77 6.58
N LEU A 236 23.34 12.17 5.40
CA LEU A 236 22.61 12.87 4.33
C LEU A 236 21.10 12.90 4.57
N HIS A 237 20.59 12.14 5.53
CA HIS A 237 19.16 12.04 5.88
C HIS A 237 18.92 12.46 7.34
N GLU A 238 19.87 13.19 7.94
CA GLU A 238 19.77 13.64 9.34
C GLU A 238 18.62 14.63 9.59
N ASP A 239 18.15 15.29 8.54
CA ASP A 239 17.20 16.40 8.63
C ASP A 239 15.88 16.19 7.88
N HIS A 240 15.68 15.02 7.28
CA HIS A 240 14.43 14.69 6.58
C HIS A 240 14.18 13.18 6.47
N PHE A 241 12.91 12.82 6.31
CA PHE A 241 12.53 11.52 5.79
C PHE A 241 12.59 11.55 4.28
N HIS A 242 13.37 10.65 3.68
CA HIS A 242 13.29 10.35 2.27
C HIS A 242 12.27 9.22 2.05
N LEU A 243 11.18 9.53 1.35
CA LEU A 243 10.08 8.62 1.10
C LEU A 243 9.92 8.41 -0.41
N ASP A 244 10.19 7.20 -0.91
CA ASP A 244 10.10 6.90 -2.34
C ASP A 244 9.25 5.66 -2.67
N GLN A 245 8.90 5.54 -3.95
CA GLN A 245 8.13 4.42 -4.48
C GLN A 245 8.96 3.54 -5.43
N ALA A 246 10.26 3.39 -5.17
CA ALA A 246 11.11 2.46 -5.89
C ALA A 246 10.47 1.07 -5.90
N ASP A 247 10.50 0.41 -7.06
CA ASP A 247 10.06 -0.99 -7.15
C ASP A 247 11.13 -1.90 -6.51
N ARG A 248 10.81 -2.40 -5.32
CA ARG A 248 11.66 -3.29 -4.55
C ARG A 248 11.20 -4.73 -4.79
N SER A 249 12.11 -5.59 -5.25
CA SER A 249 11.78 -6.99 -5.54
C SER A 249 11.25 -7.77 -4.33
N PHE A 250 11.60 -7.35 -3.11
CA PHE A 250 11.05 -7.88 -1.87
C PHE A 250 10.97 -6.79 -0.79
N GLY A 251 9.79 -6.63 -0.19
CA GLY A 251 9.58 -5.74 0.96
C GLY A 251 9.81 -4.25 0.67
N SER A 252 10.10 -3.49 1.73
CA SER A 252 10.52 -2.08 1.69
C SER A 252 11.92 -1.95 2.28
N VAL A 253 12.66 -0.91 1.86
CA VAL A 253 13.90 -0.51 2.52
C VAL A 253 13.52 0.49 3.60
N CYS A 254 13.53 0.06 4.86
CA CYS A 254 13.21 0.88 6.02
C CYS A 254 14.49 1.07 6.84
N ARG A 255 15.03 2.29 6.87
CA ARG A 255 16.34 2.60 7.47
C ARG A 255 16.38 3.89 8.27
#